data_AF-A0A950JLT1-F1
#
_entry.id   AF-A0A950JLT1-F1
#
_cell.length_a   1.000
_cell.length_b   1.000
_cell.length_c   1.000
_cell.angle_alpha   90.00
_cell.angle_beta   90.00
_cell.angle_gamma   90.00
#
_symmetry.space_group_name_H-M   'P 1'
#
loop_
_entity.id
_entity.type
_entity.pdbx_description
1 polymer ?
#
loop_
_entity_poly.entity_id
_entity_poly.type
_entity_poly.pdbx_seq_one_letter_code
_entity_poly.pdbx_strand_id
1 'polypeptide(L)'
;MESLITTTVLIVAAILLYRYRAPVVAALRRFDERNVKRIKEELSDRGDPVAHFKHTFRVAEEQVEEIGELATRDSRTGQPVTRYVFEGEQFATRDEAEAARQRSIAGKARNFYKELPAALAHRRKETLN
;
A
#
# COMPACT_ATOMS: atom_id res chain seq x y z
N MET A 1 -8.59 40.89 -47.45
CA MET A 1 -8.52 41.18 -46.01
C MET A 1 -8.35 39.91 -45.18
N GLU A 2 -9.05 38.82 -45.48
CA GLU A 2 -8.86 37.53 -44.78
C GLU A 2 -7.42 37.02 -44.77
N SER A 3 -6.71 37.02 -45.90
CA SER A 3 -5.32 36.52 -45.94
C SER A 3 -4.38 37.28 -45.02
N LEU A 4 -4.54 38.60 -44.90
CA LEU A 4 -3.74 39.45 -44.00
C LEU A 4 -4.04 39.13 -42.53
N ILE A 5 -5.32 38.98 -42.18
CA ILE A 5 -5.74 38.64 -40.81
C ILE A 5 -5.18 37.26 -40.43
N THR A 6 -5.32 36.27 -41.31
CA THR A 6 -4.80 34.92 -41.06
C THR A 6 -3.28 34.91 -40.89
N THR A 7 -2.55 35.63 -41.73
CA THR A 7 -1.09 35.74 -41.61
C THR A 7 -0.69 36.44 -40.30
N THR A 8 -1.36 37.52 -39.91
CA THR A 8 -1.09 38.21 -38.64
C THR A 8 -1.37 37.32 -37.43
N VAL A 9 -2.49 36.59 -37.41
CA VAL A 9 -2.82 35.64 -36.33
C VAL A 9 -1.76 34.55 -36.23
N LEU A 10 -1.29 34.03 -37.37
CA LEU A 10 -0.28 32.96 -37.40
C LEU A 10 1.08 33.44 -36.87
N ILE A 11 1.49 34.67 -37.23
CA ILE A 11 2.71 35.29 -36.71
C ILE A 11 2.59 35.52 -35.20
N VAL A 12 1.47 36.07 -34.73
CA VAL A 12 1.23 36.28 -33.29
C VAL A 12 1.23 34.96 -32.52
N ALA A 13 0.56 33.93 -33.05
CA ALA A 13 0.55 32.60 -32.45
C ALA A 13 1.97 31.99 -32.38
N ALA A 14 2.78 32.14 -33.43
CA ALA A 14 4.17 31.68 -33.45
C ALA A 14 5.04 32.41 -32.41
N ILE A 15 4.87 33.73 -32.26
CA ILE A 15 5.57 34.53 -31.24
C ILE A 15 5.17 34.08 -29.83
N LEU A 16 3.88 33.86 -29.59
CA LEU A 16 3.38 33.39 -28.30
C LEU A 16 3.91 31.99 -27.99
N LEU A 17 3.86 31.05 -28.94
CA LEU A 17 4.45 29.72 -28.79
C LEU A 17 5.94 29.80 -28.48
N TYR A 18 6.71 30.63 -29.20
CA TYR A 18 8.15 30.78 -28.96
C TYR A 18 8.46 31.36 -27.57
N ARG A 19 7.67 32.35 -27.12
CA ARG A 19 7.85 33.03 -25.83
C ARG A 19 7.43 32.15 -24.66
N TYR A 20 6.33 31.42 -24.78
CA TYR A 20 5.75 30.59 -23.72
C TYR A 20 6.11 29.10 -23.82
N ARG A 21 7.06 28.73 -24.70
CA ARG A 21 7.51 27.32 -24.83
C ARG A 21 7.99 26.73 -23.50
N ALA A 22 8.74 27.50 -22.71
CA ALA A 22 9.33 27.01 -21.46
C ALA A 22 8.27 26.62 -20.41
N PRO A 23 7.29 27.49 -20.06
CA PRO A 23 6.25 27.12 -19.10
C PRO A 23 5.32 26.01 -19.62
N VAL A 24 5.00 25.98 -20.92
CA VAL A 24 4.15 24.93 -21.50
C VAL A 24 4.85 23.57 -21.46
N VAL A 25 6.12 23.50 -21.87
CA VAL A 25 6.91 22.27 -21.80
C VAL A 25 7.13 21.84 -20.35
N ALA A 26 7.33 22.78 -19.42
CA ALA A 26 7.45 22.45 -18.00
C ALA A 26 6.15 21.86 -17.43
N ALA A 27 4.99 22.39 -17.82
CA ALA A 27 3.69 21.85 -17.40
C ALA A 27 3.45 20.45 -17.97
N LEU A 28 3.78 20.24 -19.26
CA LEU A 28 3.69 18.93 -19.90
C LEU A 28 4.65 17.91 -19.27
N ARG A 29 5.89 18.30 -18.96
CA ARG A 29 6.86 17.44 -18.26
C ARG A 29 6.36 16.97 -16.89
N ARG A 30 5.78 17.86 -16.08
CA ARG A 30 5.19 17.50 -14.78
C ARG A 30 4.00 16.54 -14.94
N PHE A 31 3.27 16.64 -16.04
CA PHE A 31 2.19 15.71 -16.34
C PHE A 31 2.74 14.33 -16.75
N ASP A 32 3.72 14.29 -17.65
CA ASP A 32 4.38 13.06 -18.08
C ASP A 32 5.09 12.35 -16.92
N GLU A 33 5.80 13.07 -16.05
CA GLU A 33 6.45 12.49 -14.86
C GLU A 33 5.46 11.77 -13.94
N ARG A 34 4.27 12.37 -13.72
CA ARG A 34 3.21 11.76 -12.90
C ARG A 34 2.60 10.52 -13.58
N ASN A 35 2.43 10.57 -14.89
CA ASN A 35 1.91 9.43 -15.63
C ASN A 35 2.92 8.28 -15.70
N VAL A 36 4.20 8.57 -15.93
CA VAL A 36 5.27 7.56 -15.92
C VAL A 36 5.37 6.89 -14.55
N LYS A 37 5.26 7.66 -13.47
CA LYS A 37 5.24 7.10 -12.11
C LYS A 37 4.04 6.18 -11.90
N ARG A 38 2.84 6.61 -12.26
CA ARG A 38 1.63 5.78 -12.18
C ARG A 38 1.75 4.50 -13.02
N ILE A 39 2.18 4.61 -14.27
CA ILE A 39 2.35 3.46 -15.18
C ILE A 39 3.40 2.49 -14.63
N LYS A 40 4.48 2.99 -14.04
CA LYS A 40 5.52 2.15 -13.43
C LYS A 40 5.00 1.39 -12.20
N GLU A 41 4.20 2.05 -11.35
CA GLU A 41 3.51 1.42 -10.22
C GLU A 41 2.52 0.36 -10.73
N GLU A 42 1.67 0.69 -11.70
CA GLU A 42 0.73 -0.26 -12.30
C GLU A 42 1.41 -1.45 -13.00
N LEU A 43 2.56 -1.24 -13.66
CA LEU A 43 3.34 -2.33 -14.27
C LEU A 43 3.99 -3.23 -13.22
N SER A 44 4.49 -2.65 -12.13
CA SER A 44 5.00 -3.41 -10.99
C SER A 44 3.91 -4.27 -10.36
N ASP A 45 2.70 -3.72 -10.20
CA ASP A 45 1.57 -4.41 -9.59
C ASP A 45 0.97 -5.47 -10.52
N ARG A 46 0.96 -5.24 -11.84
CA ARG A 46 0.52 -6.22 -12.85
C ARG A 46 1.50 -7.39 -12.99
N GLY A 47 2.79 -7.14 -12.78
CA GLY A 47 3.86 -8.13 -12.88
C GLY A 47 4.05 -8.98 -11.62
N ASP A 48 3.33 -8.68 -10.54
CA ASP A 48 3.43 -9.40 -9.27
C ASP A 48 2.15 -10.21 -9.01
N PRO A 49 2.11 -11.51 -9.40
CA PRO A 49 0.98 -12.40 -9.14
C PRO A 49 0.67 -12.55 -7.65
N VAL A 50 1.61 -12.19 -6.77
CA VAL A 50 1.46 -12.26 -5.32
C VAL A 50 1.21 -10.91 -4.66
N ALA A 51 1.03 -9.82 -5.41
CA ALA A 51 0.76 -8.49 -4.85
C ALA A 51 -0.50 -8.49 -3.96
N HIS A 52 -1.56 -9.16 -4.39
CA HIS A 52 -2.78 -9.31 -3.60
C HIS A 52 -2.51 -10.06 -2.28
N PHE A 53 -1.70 -11.12 -2.32
CA PHE A 53 -1.34 -11.89 -1.13
C PHE A 53 -0.51 -11.02 -0.17
N LYS A 54 0.49 -10.29 -0.68
CA LYS A 54 1.31 -9.35 0.13
C LYS A 54 0.44 -8.28 0.78
N HIS A 55 -0.51 -7.71 0.04
CA HIS A 55 -1.44 -6.74 0.59
C HIS A 55 -2.32 -7.35 1.70
N THR A 56 -2.84 -8.56 1.48
CA THR A 56 -3.64 -9.28 2.47
C THR A 56 -2.85 -9.59 3.74
N PHE A 57 -1.58 -10.00 3.60
CA PHE A 57 -0.68 -10.20 4.74
C PHE A 57 -0.40 -8.91 5.51
N ARG A 58 -0.22 -7.78 4.81
CA ARG A 58 -0.04 -6.47 5.46
C ARG A 58 -1.26 -6.05 6.27
N VAL A 59 -2.45 -6.21 5.70
CA VAL A 59 -3.71 -5.91 6.43
C VAL A 59 -3.89 -6.85 7.62
N ALA A 60 -3.53 -8.14 7.46
CA ALA A 60 -3.56 -9.09 8.57
C ALA A 60 -2.56 -8.72 9.68
N GLU A 61 -1.38 -8.21 9.32
CA GLU A 61 -0.37 -7.73 10.26
C GLU A 61 -0.88 -6.56 11.12
N GLU A 62 -1.57 -5.59 10.51
CA GLU A 62 -2.20 -4.45 11.20
C GLU A 62 -3.28 -4.88 12.22
N GLN A 63 -3.85 -6.07 12.05
CA GLN A 63 -4.89 -6.61 12.93
C GLN A 63 -4.35 -7.49 14.06
N VAL A 64 -3.04 -7.76 14.08
CA VAL A 64 -2.39 -8.59 15.10
C VAL A 64 -1.64 -7.69 16.07
N GLU A 65 -1.75 -7.97 17.36
CA GLU A 65 -1.07 -7.21 18.40
C GLU A 65 0.46 -7.24 18.20
N GLU A 66 1.14 -6.20 18.66
CA GLU A 66 2.60 -6.19 18.75
C GLU A 66 3.07 -7.05 19.93
N ILE A 67 4.33 -7.52 19.87
CA ILE A 67 4.92 -8.28 20.97
C ILE A 67 5.26 -7.31 22.10
N GLY A 68 4.68 -7.54 23.27
CA GLY A 68 5.03 -6.82 24.49
C GLY A 68 6.28 -7.38 25.16
N GLU A 69 7.01 -6.53 25.88
CA GLU A 69 8.09 -6.94 26.77
C GLU A 69 7.65 -6.80 28.23
N LEU A 70 7.83 -7.85 29.01
CA LEU A 70 7.48 -7.90 30.43
C LEU A 70 8.73 -8.27 31.24
N ALA A 71 9.19 -7.36 32.09
CA ALA A 71 10.21 -7.69 33.09
C ALA A 71 9.55 -8.47 34.23
N THR A 72 9.79 -9.78 34.30
CA THR A 72 9.32 -10.64 35.40
C THR A 72 10.48 -11.08 36.28
N ARG A 73 10.20 -11.48 37.52
CA ARG A 73 11.22 -12.10 38.36
C ARG A 73 11.23 -13.60 38.12
N ASP A 74 12.39 -14.17 37.82
CA ASP A 74 12.55 -15.61 37.70
C ASP A 74 12.27 -16.29 39.05
N SER A 75 11.33 -17.23 39.06
CA SER A 75 10.89 -17.94 40.27
C SER A 75 11.99 -18.80 40.90
N ARG A 76 13.02 -19.18 40.13
CA ARG A 76 14.15 -19.99 40.62
C ARG A 76 15.31 -19.16 41.16
N THR A 77 15.57 -17.99 40.57
CA THR A 77 16.78 -17.19 40.85
C THR A 77 16.48 -15.83 41.50
N GLY A 78 15.22 -15.39 41.47
CA GLY A 78 14.79 -14.08 41.97
C GLY A 78 15.25 -12.89 41.12
N GLN A 79 16.03 -13.14 40.07
CA GLN A 79 16.59 -12.10 39.20
C GLN A 79 15.55 -11.61 38.18
N PRO A 80 15.63 -10.34 37.74
CA PRO A 80 14.77 -9.83 36.68
C PRO A 80 15.14 -10.50 35.35
N VAL A 81 14.14 -11.06 34.67
CA VAL A 81 14.25 -11.67 33.35
C VAL A 81 13.18 -11.05 32.44
N THR A 82 13.59 -10.64 31.25
CA THR A 82 12.66 -10.18 30.21
C THR A 82 11.93 -11.38 29.61
N ARG A 83 10.61 -11.36 29.67
CA ARG A 83 9.71 -12.26 28.94
C ARG A 83 9.00 -11.48 27.85
N TYR A 84 8.68 -12.16 26.77
CA TYR A 84 7.93 -11.58 25.67
C TYR A 84 6.49 -12.04 25.76
N VAL A 85 5.52 -11.16 25.52
CA VAL A 85 4.09 -11.45 25.64
C VAL A 85 3.41 -11.22 24.31
N PHE A 86 2.61 -12.18 23.87
CA PHE A 86 1.80 -12.07 22.67
C PHE A 86 0.48 -12.83 22.86
N GLU A 87 -0.65 -12.17 22.60
CA GLU A 87 -2.01 -12.73 22.78
C GLU A 87 -2.25 -13.38 24.18
N GLY A 88 -1.58 -12.88 25.22
CA GLY A 88 -1.68 -13.38 26.59
C GLY A 88 -0.75 -14.56 26.93
N GLU A 89 0.01 -15.09 25.97
CA GLU A 89 1.04 -16.12 26.20
C GLU A 89 2.42 -15.49 26.47
N GLN A 90 3.19 -16.10 27.37
CA GLN A 90 4.55 -15.67 27.71
C GLN A 90 5.60 -16.56 27.05
N PHE A 91 6.55 -15.94 26.37
CA PHE A 91 7.65 -16.59 25.67
C PHE A 91 8.98 -16.27 26.33
N ALA A 92 9.91 -17.23 26.27
CA ALA A 92 11.22 -17.10 26.88
C ALA A 92 12.14 -16.22 26.02
N THR A 93 11.95 -16.24 24.70
CA THR A 93 12.74 -15.48 23.73
C THR A 93 11.85 -14.66 22.80
N ARG A 94 12.43 -13.64 22.17
CA ARG A 94 11.72 -12.79 21.20
C ARG A 94 11.33 -13.60 19.95
N ASP A 95 12.22 -14.48 19.51
CA ASP A 95 12.03 -15.28 18.30
C ASP A 95 10.84 -16.25 18.44
N GLU A 96 10.63 -16.80 19.63
CA GLU A 96 9.45 -17.63 19.94
C GLU A 96 8.15 -16.83 19.85
N ALA A 97 8.13 -15.63 20.43
CA ALA A 97 6.98 -14.72 20.35
C ALA A 97 6.71 -14.28 18.91
N GLU A 98 7.75 -13.98 18.13
CA GLU A 98 7.62 -13.62 16.71
C GLU A 98 7.11 -14.81 15.88
N ALA A 99 7.59 -16.03 16.13
CA ALA A 99 7.06 -17.22 15.47
C ALA A 99 5.59 -17.47 15.81
N ALA A 100 5.13 -17.14 17.02
CA ALA A 100 3.71 -17.17 17.38
C ALA A 100 2.92 -16.08 16.63
N ARG A 101 3.44 -14.85 16.60
CA ARG A 101 2.85 -13.73 15.86
C ARG A 101 2.67 -14.03 14.38
N GLN A 102 3.71 -14.54 13.72
CA GLN A 102 3.66 -14.90 12.29
C GLN A 102 2.62 -15.98 11.99
N ARG A 103 2.45 -16.95 12.90
CA ARG A 103 1.37 -17.96 12.79
C ARG A 103 -0.02 -17.32 12.90
N SER A 104 -0.21 -16.36 13.82
CA SER A 104 -1.48 -15.61 13.95
C SER A 104 -1.78 -14.80 12.67
N ILE A 105 -0.79 -14.05 12.15
CA ILE A 105 -0.91 -13.28 10.90
C ILE A 105 -1.30 -14.19 9.72
N ALA A 106 -0.57 -15.30 9.53
CA ALA A 106 -0.87 -16.26 8.47
C ALA A 106 -2.28 -16.87 8.62
N GLY A 107 -2.72 -17.11 9.85
CA GLY A 107 -4.08 -17.56 10.18
C GLY A 107 -5.15 -16.55 9.75
N LYS A 108 -4.98 -15.28 10.11
CA LYS A 108 -5.90 -14.18 9.73
C LYS A 108 -5.94 -13.98 8.22
N ALA A 109 -4.78 -13.94 7.56
CA ALA A 109 -4.69 -13.85 6.10
C ALA A 109 -5.41 -15.01 5.41
N ARG A 110 -5.27 -16.25 5.92
CA ARG A 110 -5.98 -17.41 5.38
C ARG A 110 -7.50 -17.31 5.59
N ASN A 111 -7.95 -16.84 6.74
CA ASN A 111 -9.37 -16.70 7.04
C ASN A 111 -10.05 -15.68 6.12
N PHE A 112 -9.37 -14.57 5.80
CA PHE A 112 -9.86 -13.61 4.81
C PHE A 112 -10.27 -14.29 3.48
N TYR A 113 -9.41 -15.15 2.94
CA TYR A 113 -9.73 -15.88 1.69
C TYR A 113 -10.85 -16.91 1.84
N LYS A 114 -11.04 -17.48 3.04
CA LYS A 114 -12.17 -18.40 3.31
C LYS A 114 -13.51 -17.66 3.36
N GLU A 115 -13.51 -16.45 3.91
CA GLU A 115 -14.73 -15.65 4.12
C GLU A 115 -15.12 -14.83 2.87
N LEU A 116 -14.17 -14.56 1.98
CA LEU A 116 -14.38 -13.77 0.76
C LEU A 116 -15.58 -14.23 -0.11
N PRO A 117 -15.80 -15.54 -0.38
CA PRO A 117 -16.95 -15.98 -1.17
C PRO A 117 -18.29 -15.64 -0.50
N ALA A 118 -18.38 -15.79 0.81
CA ALA A 118 -19.59 -15.47 1.58
C ALA A 118 -19.84 -13.95 1.57
N ALA A 119 -18.81 -13.14 1.80
CA ALA A 119 -18.90 -11.69 1.77
C ALA A 119 -19.35 -11.16 0.39
N LEU A 120 -18.80 -11.71 -0.69
CA LEU A 120 -19.19 -11.34 -2.07
C LEU A 120 -20.64 -11.76 -2.39
N ALA A 121 -21.08 -12.92 -1.90
CA ALA A 121 -22.45 -13.39 -2.08
C ALA A 121 -23.46 -12.49 -1.35
N HIS A 122 -23.13 -12.02 -0.14
CA HIS A 122 -23.94 -11.05 0.60
C HIS A 122 -24.04 -9.71 -0.14
N ARG A 123 -22.91 -9.17 -0.62
CA ARG A 123 -22.89 -7.91 -1.38
C ARG A 123 -23.77 -7.95 -2.62
N ARG A 124 -23.77 -9.07 -3.36
CA ARG A 124 -24.62 -9.23 -4.56
C ARG A 124 -26.11 -9.18 -4.22
N LYS A 125 -26.52 -9.76 -3.08
CA LYS A 125 -27.91 -9.73 -2.62
C LYS A 125 -28.35 -8.32 -2.21
N GLU A 126 -27.49 -7.56 -1.55
CA GLU A 126 -27.79 -6.17 -1.18
C GLU A 126 -27.97 -5.25 -2.39
N THR A 127 -27.20 -5.44 -3.46
CA THR A 127 -27.33 -4.62 -4.69
C THR A 127 -28.53 -4.97 -5.57
N LEU A 128 -29.20 -6.09 -5.31
CA LEU A 128 -30.36 -6.58 -6.08
C LEU A 128 -31.71 -6.32 -5.36
N ASN A 129 -31.66 -5.82 -4.12
CA ASN A 129 -32.81 -5.32 -3.36
C ASN A 129 -32.90 -3.80 -3.47
#